data_AF-A0A2P5MMC7-F1
#
_entry.id   AF-A0A2P5MMC7-F1
#
_cell.length_a   1.000
_cell.length_b   1.000
_cell.length_c   1.000
_cell.angle_alpha   90.00
_cell.angle_beta   90.00
_cell.angle_gamma   90.00
#
_symmetry.space_group_name_H-M   'P 1'
#
loop_
_entity.id
_entity.type
_entity.pdbx_description
1 polymer ?
#
loop_
_entity_poly.entity_id
_entity_poly.type
_entity_poly.pdbx_seq_one_letter_code
_entity_poly.pdbx_strand_id
1 'polypeptide(L)'
;METIHMRRYLLCTLAAYTLLSLGCSTATKPAKKARPVAAAPAPAKPKAETVKTAPLYQPPAQTPATAQLAARLHAVEDLLQQGRAADAKTLADSLNPVDLDDAQKDLLNLYHAQILLSSGEAELALKSLGKITPRLLAPEDKSKYWQAQSFALSLTGNALNSVRARIELDNWLKLPKDRQDNYAAIIEALQLLPGLPQAAQADAQLAGWQSLALLLKSPAADPAAGQAALQQWQDSHPGHPGNGYLQTLKSQPALGAIALLLPGSGVFAQAGEAIKAGFMAAYHSQTGSKPALQFYDTHQTGALELYQQAVAAGAKLVIGPLE
;
A
#
# COMPACT_ATOMS: atom_id res chain seq x y z
N MET A 1 -14.29 -31.13 -27.11
CA MET A 1 -12.90 -31.22 -27.60
C MET A 1 -12.72 -30.21 -28.70
N GLU A 2 -12.39 -28.99 -28.30
CA GLU A 2 -11.98 -27.90 -29.18
C GLU A 2 -10.53 -28.13 -29.63
N THR A 3 -10.24 -27.90 -30.91
CA THR A 3 -8.92 -27.45 -31.36
C THR A 3 -9.14 -26.50 -32.54
N ILE A 4 -9.17 -25.20 -32.23
CA ILE A 4 -9.15 -24.13 -33.24
C ILE A 4 -7.68 -23.81 -33.52
N HIS A 5 -7.21 -24.20 -34.71
CA HIS A 5 -6.05 -23.62 -35.36
C HIS A 5 -6.55 -22.61 -36.39
N MET A 6 -6.35 -21.32 -36.16
CA MET A 6 -6.43 -20.35 -37.25
C MET A 6 -5.30 -19.34 -37.16
N ARG A 7 -4.33 -19.53 -38.06
CA ARG A 7 -3.17 -18.68 -38.29
C ARG A 7 -3.45 -17.84 -39.53
N ARG A 8 -3.19 -16.53 -39.41
CA ARG A 8 -2.64 -15.60 -40.41
C ARG A 8 -3.51 -15.20 -41.60
N TYR A 9 -3.81 -13.90 -41.67
CA TYR A 9 -3.82 -12.96 -42.81
C TYR A 9 -4.36 -11.63 -42.23
N LEU A 10 -4.01 -10.38 -42.57
CA LEU A 10 -3.07 -9.66 -43.44
C LEU A 10 -3.22 -8.16 -43.02
N LEU A 11 -2.41 -7.23 -43.58
CA LEU A 11 -2.52 -5.74 -43.60
C LEU A 11 -1.72 -5.01 -42.49
N CYS A 12 -0.48 -4.53 -42.72
CA CYS A 12 0.00 -3.48 -43.65
C CYS A 12 -0.78 -2.15 -43.57
N THR A 13 -0.26 -1.19 -42.79
CA THR A 13 -0.06 0.21 -43.24
C THR A 13 0.99 0.92 -42.37
N LEU A 14 2.05 1.40 -43.05
CA LEU A 14 3.04 2.40 -42.65
C LEU A 14 2.39 3.76 -42.38
N ALA A 15 2.92 4.52 -41.43
CA ALA A 15 3.18 5.97 -41.61
C ALA A 15 4.16 6.48 -40.54
N ALA A 16 5.39 6.71 -40.97
CA ALA A 16 6.38 7.53 -40.28
C ALA A 16 6.17 9.00 -40.67
N TYR A 17 6.39 9.94 -39.75
CA TYR A 17 6.68 11.33 -40.10
C TYR A 17 7.73 11.91 -39.14
N THR A 18 8.78 12.45 -39.76
CA THR A 18 10.00 13.01 -39.17
C THR A 18 10.02 14.53 -39.34
N LEU A 19 10.46 15.21 -38.27
CA LEU A 19 11.40 16.35 -38.17
C LEU A 19 11.18 17.71 -38.90
N LEU A 20 11.81 18.72 -38.25
CA LEU A 20 12.13 20.13 -38.60
C LEU A 20 11.07 21.19 -38.21
N SER A 21 11.38 22.37 -37.64
CA SER A 21 12.66 23.08 -37.34
C SER A 21 12.39 24.46 -36.69
N LEU A 22 13.49 25.13 -36.24
CA LEU A 22 13.68 26.56 -35.86
C LEU A 22 12.94 27.05 -34.60
N GLY A 23 13.53 27.78 -33.64
CA GLY A 23 14.69 28.66 -33.67
C GLY A 23 14.24 30.11 -33.51
N CYS A 24 14.37 30.71 -32.32
CA CYS A 24 14.41 32.17 -32.19
C CYS A 24 15.18 32.60 -30.94
N SER A 25 16.20 33.41 -31.19
CA SER A 25 17.06 34.09 -30.21
C SER A 25 16.62 35.56 -30.10
N THR A 26 16.70 36.14 -28.91
CA THR A 26 16.65 37.59 -28.67
C THR A 26 17.55 37.90 -27.48
N ALA A 27 18.77 38.39 -27.70
CA ALA A 27 19.16 39.80 -27.85
C ALA A 27 19.16 40.59 -26.53
N THR A 28 20.37 40.78 -26.02
CA THR A 28 20.78 41.64 -24.90
C THR A 28 20.70 43.13 -25.27
N LYS A 29 20.38 43.99 -24.30
CA LYS A 29 20.64 45.44 -24.34
C LYS A 29 21.57 45.86 -23.19
N PRO A 30 22.49 46.81 -23.43
CA PRO A 30 23.53 47.19 -22.48
C PRO A 30 23.10 48.36 -21.59
N ALA A 31 23.64 48.44 -20.37
CA ALA A 31 23.56 49.65 -19.57
C ALA A 31 24.87 49.94 -18.80
N LYS A 32 25.57 50.96 -19.32
CA LYS A 32 26.29 52.03 -18.62
C LYS A 32 27.39 51.66 -17.61
N LYS A 33 28.64 51.93 -18.02
CA LYS A 33 29.77 52.21 -17.13
C LYS A 33 29.47 53.46 -16.29
N ALA A 34 29.53 53.34 -14.98
CA ALA A 34 29.69 54.46 -14.05
C ALA A 34 31.01 54.30 -13.27
N ARG A 35 31.67 55.45 -13.07
CA ARG A 35 33.02 55.73 -12.57
C ARG A 35 33.23 55.27 -11.11
N PRO A 36 34.47 54.96 -10.68
CA PRO A 36 34.73 54.44 -9.33
C PRO A 36 34.63 55.55 -8.29
N VAL A 37 33.95 55.28 -7.17
CA VAL A 37 33.97 56.10 -5.96
C VAL A 37 34.58 55.27 -4.83
N ALA A 38 35.47 55.94 -4.11
CA ALA A 38 36.37 55.42 -3.09
C ALA A 38 35.68 54.67 -1.95
N ALA A 39 36.45 53.75 -1.38
CA ALA A 39 36.11 52.93 -0.22
C ALA A 39 35.89 53.76 1.05
N ALA A 40 34.85 53.39 1.79
CA ALA A 40 34.75 53.57 3.23
C ALA A 40 34.38 52.20 3.86
N PRO A 41 34.90 51.85 5.04
CA PRO A 41 34.83 50.49 5.57
C PRO A 41 33.47 50.20 6.19
N ALA A 42 32.89 49.05 5.83
CA ALA A 42 31.69 48.49 6.46
C ALA A 42 32.08 47.61 7.68
N PRO A 43 31.22 47.52 8.72
CA PRO A 43 31.53 46.85 9.97
C PRO A 43 31.62 45.32 9.83
N ALA A 44 32.43 44.72 10.71
CA ALA A 44 32.72 43.29 10.75
C ALA A 44 31.44 42.44 10.86
N LYS A 45 31.25 41.52 9.91
CA LYS A 45 30.24 40.45 9.98
C LYS A 45 30.66 39.42 11.03
N PRO A 46 29.74 38.88 11.86
CA PRO A 46 30.05 37.77 12.74
C PRO A 46 30.45 36.52 11.93
N LYS A 47 31.46 35.80 12.40
CA LYS A 47 31.94 34.54 11.82
C LYS A 47 30.76 33.57 11.68
N ALA A 48 30.49 33.15 10.45
CA ALA A 48 29.63 32.00 10.20
C ALA A 48 30.31 30.77 10.81
N GLU A 49 29.72 30.24 11.89
CA GLU A 49 29.98 28.86 12.30
C GLU A 49 29.53 27.95 11.16
N THR A 50 30.51 27.30 10.54
CA THR A 50 30.30 26.22 9.59
C THR A 50 29.56 25.10 10.32
N VAL A 51 28.24 25.05 10.15
CA VAL A 51 27.47 23.83 10.37
C VAL A 51 28.08 22.78 9.44
N LYS A 52 28.78 21.81 10.01
CA LYS A 52 29.25 20.62 9.28
C LYS A 52 28.01 19.88 8.79
N THR A 53 27.59 20.14 7.56
CA THR A 53 26.62 19.30 6.85
C THR A 53 27.20 17.90 6.78
N ALA A 54 26.44 16.91 7.27
CA ALA A 54 26.76 15.51 7.06
C ALA A 54 27.00 15.27 5.56
N PRO A 55 28.04 14.49 5.17
CA PRO A 55 28.35 14.28 3.76
C PRO A 55 27.15 13.62 3.08
N LEU A 56 26.66 14.28 2.01
CA LEU A 56 25.82 13.64 1.01
C LEU A 56 26.58 12.42 0.49
N TYR A 57 25.95 11.24 0.55
CA TYR A 57 26.50 10.00 0.02
C TYR A 57 26.94 10.21 -1.44
N GLN A 58 28.25 10.10 -1.68
CA GLN A 58 28.82 10.04 -3.01
C GLN A 58 29.07 8.56 -3.33
N PRO A 59 28.41 7.99 -4.35
CA PRO A 59 28.64 6.60 -4.70
C PRO A 59 30.10 6.40 -5.13
N PRO A 60 30.77 5.32 -4.70
CA PRO A 60 32.13 5.02 -5.12
C PRO A 60 32.20 4.82 -6.64
N ALA A 61 33.37 5.09 -7.24
CA ALA A 61 33.60 4.90 -8.66
C ALA A 61 33.34 3.43 -9.07
N GLN A 62 32.54 3.22 -10.11
CA GLN A 62 32.15 1.89 -10.57
C GLN A 62 33.34 1.17 -11.24
N THR A 63 33.69 0.00 -10.73
CA THR A 63 34.62 -0.95 -11.36
C THR A 63 33.81 -2.09 -11.97
N PRO A 64 34.37 -2.88 -12.91
CA PRO A 64 33.67 -4.05 -13.44
C PRO A 64 33.18 -5.03 -12.36
N ALA A 65 33.96 -5.20 -11.29
CA ALA A 65 33.60 -6.05 -10.16
C ALA A 65 32.40 -5.48 -9.36
N THR A 66 32.37 -4.18 -9.08
CA THR A 66 31.23 -3.57 -8.37
C THR A 66 29.97 -3.52 -9.22
N ALA A 67 30.11 -3.36 -10.54
CA ALA A 67 29.00 -3.48 -11.48
C ALA A 67 28.41 -4.91 -11.52
N GLN A 68 29.26 -5.94 -11.51
CA GLN A 68 28.83 -7.33 -11.45
C GLN A 68 28.11 -7.66 -10.14
N LEU A 69 28.58 -7.11 -9.01
CA LEU A 69 27.93 -7.30 -7.72
C LEU A 69 26.54 -6.66 -7.67
N ALA A 70 26.42 -5.42 -8.17
CA ALA A 70 25.13 -4.75 -8.30
C ALA A 70 24.16 -5.53 -9.20
N ALA A 71 24.64 -6.07 -10.33
CA ALA A 71 23.82 -6.91 -11.21
C ALA A 71 23.33 -8.19 -10.52
N ARG A 72 24.14 -8.81 -9.66
CA ARG A 72 23.72 -10.00 -8.89
C ARG A 72 22.67 -9.65 -7.83
N LEU A 73 22.78 -8.50 -7.16
CA LEU A 73 21.75 -8.02 -6.23
C LEU A 73 20.41 -7.76 -6.94
N HIS A 74 20.43 -7.13 -8.12
CA HIS A 74 19.23 -6.99 -8.95
C HIS A 74 18.65 -8.34 -9.38
N ALA A 75 19.49 -9.31 -9.74
CA ALA A 75 19.01 -10.64 -10.07
C ALA A 75 18.33 -11.36 -8.88
N VAL A 76 18.76 -11.11 -7.63
CA VAL A 76 18.03 -11.61 -6.44
C VAL A 76 16.63 -11.00 -6.38
N GLU A 77 16.53 -9.70 -6.60
CA GLU A 77 15.24 -9.00 -6.62
C GLU A 77 14.31 -9.53 -7.71
N ASP A 78 14.81 -9.70 -8.93
CA ASP A 78 14.04 -10.23 -10.06
C ASP A 78 13.48 -11.63 -9.74
N LEU A 79 14.27 -12.48 -9.10
CA LEU A 79 13.84 -13.81 -8.66
C LEU A 79 12.74 -13.73 -7.59
N LEU A 80 12.83 -12.78 -6.64
CA LEU A 80 11.78 -12.54 -5.65
C LEU A 80 10.48 -12.06 -6.29
N GLN A 81 10.55 -11.13 -7.24
CA GLN A 81 9.37 -10.63 -7.96
C GLN A 81 8.70 -11.72 -8.80
N GLN A 82 9.47 -12.71 -9.27
CA GLN A 82 8.97 -13.89 -9.98
C GLN A 82 8.44 -14.99 -9.05
N GLY A 83 8.50 -14.81 -7.72
CA GLY A 83 8.11 -15.83 -6.74
C GLY A 83 9.08 -17.01 -6.64
N ARG A 84 10.28 -16.92 -7.24
CA ARG A 84 11.31 -17.97 -7.25
C ARG A 84 12.19 -17.87 -5.99
N ALA A 85 11.56 -18.00 -4.82
CA ALA A 85 12.21 -17.80 -3.52
C ALA A 85 13.43 -18.71 -3.30
N ALA A 86 13.38 -19.97 -3.76
CA ALA A 86 14.49 -20.90 -3.62
C ALA A 86 15.73 -20.45 -4.42
N ASP A 87 15.54 -20.03 -5.67
CA ASP A 87 16.63 -19.52 -6.52
C ASP A 87 17.17 -18.20 -5.99
N ALA A 88 16.29 -17.30 -5.53
CA ALA A 88 16.66 -16.05 -4.88
C ALA A 88 17.54 -16.31 -3.67
N LYS A 89 17.19 -17.31 -2.86
CA LYS A 89 17.99 -17.74 -1.70
C LYS A 89 19.36 -18.25 -2.10
N THR A 90 19.45 -19.16 -3.07
CA THR A 90 20.73 -19.67 -3.56
C THR A 90 21.64 -18.55 -4.05
N LEU A 91 21.09 -17.59 -4.81
CA LEU A 91 21.87 -16.45 -5.29
C LEU A 91 22.27 -15.52 -4.14
N ALA A 92 21.36 -15.18 -3.23
CA ALA A 92 21.64 -14.31 -2.09
C ALA A 92 22.72 -14.89 -1.16
N ASP A 93 22.63 -16.18 -0.84
CA ASP A 93 23.61 -16.88 0.01
C ASP A 93 25.01 -16.97 -0.66
N SER A 94 25.07 -16.88 -1.99
CA SER A 94 26.33 -16.89 -2.75
C SER A 94 27.06 -15.54 -2.78
N LEU A 95 26.45 -14.48 -2.22
CA LEU A 95 27.05 -13.15 -2.12
C LEU A 95 27.85 -13.06 -0.81
N ASN A 96 29.14 -12.75 -0.93
CA ASN A 96 30.02 -12.62 0.22
C ASN A 96 29.85 -11.23 0.87
N PRO A 97 29.44 -11.14 2.15
CA PRO A 97 29.22 -9.85 2.82
C PRO A 97 30.45 -8.96 2.93
N VAL A 98 31.66 -9.52 2.82
CA VAL A 98 32.92 -8.76 2.86
C VAL A 98 33.09 -7.87 1.64
N ASP A 99 32.52 -8.27 0.50
CA ASP A 99 32.66 -7.56 -0.78
C ASP A 99 31.59 -6.47 -0.95
N LEU A 100 30.65 -6.35 0.00
CA LEU A 100 29.54 -5.40 -0.03
C LEU A 100 29.86 -4.14 0.78
N ASP A 101 29.44 -2.98 0.28
CA ASP A 101 29.33 -1.78 1.10
C ASP A 101 28.13 -1.87 2.09
N ASP A 102 28.00 -0.90 2.99
CA ASP A 102 26.97 -0.97 4.03
C ASP A 102 25.54 -0.88 3.48
N ALA A 103 25.31 -0.12 2.41
CA ALA A 103 24.00 -0.04 1.77
C ALA A 103 23.65 -1.36 1.06
N GLN A 104 24.63 -1.99 0.42
CA GLN A 104 24.49 -3.30 -0.22
C GLN A 104 24.29 -4.43 0.80
N LYS A 105 24.93 -4.37 1.97
CA LYS A 105 24.66 -5.31 3.08
C LYS A 105 23.23 -5.17 3.60
N ASP A 106 22.76 -3.94 3.76
CA ASP A 106 21.39 -3.66 4.17
C ASP A 106 20.38 -4.19 3.15
N LEU A 107 20.64 -3.97 1.86
CA LEU A 107 19.82 -4.51 0.77
C LEU A 107 19.81 -6.05 0.75
N LEU A 108 20.97 -6.69 0.94
CA LEU A 108 21.05 -8.15 1.03
C LEU A 108 20.27 -8.70 2.24
N ASN A 109 20.36 -8.04 3.41
CA ASN A 109 19.57 -8.41 4.58
C ASN A 109 18.06 -8.24 4.35
N LEU A 110 17.66 -7.23 3.56
CA LEU A 110 16.27 -7.03 3.14
C LEU A 110 15.79 -8.19 2.24
N TYR A 111 16.61 -8.64 1.30
CA TYR A 111 16.27 -9.79 0.46
C TYR A 111 16.17 -11.08 1.27
N HIS A 112 17.10 -11.35 2.19
CA HIS A 112 16.99 -12.49 3.10
C HIS A 112 15.70 -12.44 3.92
N ALA A 113 15.30 -11.26 4.41
CA ALA A 113 14.03 -11.11 5.13
C ALA A 113 12.82 -11.45 4.26
N GLN A 114 12.78 -11.00 3.00
CA GLN A 114 11.68 -11.31 2.08
C GLN A 114 11.62 -12.81 1.73
N ILE A 115 12.78 -13.45 1.55
CA ILE A 115 12.88 -14.90 1.36
C ILE A 115 12.29 -15.63 2.57
N LEU A 116 12.72 -15.27 3.79
CA LEU A 116 12.23 -15.88 5.03
C LEU A 116 10.72 -15.67 5.23
N LEU A 117 10.19 -14.50 4.84
CA LEU A 117 8.74 -14.26 4.89
C LEU A 117 7.98 -15.13 3.89
N SER A 118 8.56 -15.39 2.72
CA SER A 118 7.94 -16.28 1.72
C SER A 118 7.89 -17.75 2.19
N SER A 119 8.75 -18.16 3.13
CA SER A 119 8.74 -19.48 3.75
C SER A 119 8.00 -19.52 5.11
N GLY A 120 7.42 -18.40 5.55
CA GLY A 120 6.71 -18.31 6.84
C GLY A 120 7.62 -18.17 8.07
N GLU A 121 8.93 -17.96 7.89
CA GLU A 121 9.93 -17.84 8.95
C GLU A 121 10.00 -16.40 9.50
N ALA A 122 8.89 -15.91 10.05
CA ALA A 122 8.71 -14.50 10.42
C ALA A 122 9.70 -14.00 11.49
N GLU A 123 10.04 -14.81 12.49
CA GLU A 123 10.99 -14.44 13.55
C GLU A 123 12.41 -14.28 13.01
N LEU A 124 12.81 -15.16 12.09
CA LEU A 124 14.11 -15.06 11.42
C LEU A 124 14.13 -13.85 10.47
N ALA A 125 13.02 -13.56 9.79
CA ALA A 125 12.89 -12.34 9.00
C ALA A 125 13.08 -11.09 9.85
N LEU A 126 12.46 -11.00 11.03
CA LEU A 126 12.67 -9.88 11.98
C LEU A 126 14.13 -9.76 12.42
N LYS A 127 14.81 -10.88 12.66
CA LYS A 127 16.24 -10.88 12.99
C LYS A 127 17.08 -10.35 11.83
N SER A 128 16.72 -10.65 10.59
CA SER A 128 17.40 -10.12 9.40
C SER A 128 17.14 -8.62 9.24
N LEU A 129 15.88 -8.20 9.37
CA LEU A 129 15.46 -6.80 9.27
C LEU A 129 16.09 -5.93 10.37
N GLY A 130 16.28 -6.47 11.58
CA GLY A 130 16.91 -5.76 12.70
C GLY A 130 18.39 -5.43 12.51
N LYS A 131 19.05 -5.99 11.48
CA LYS A 131 20.43 -5.65 11.10
C LYS A 131 20.50 -4.43 10.17
N ILE A 132 19.38 -4.05 9.57
CA ILE A 132 19.32 -3.02 8.53
C ILE A 132 19.35 -1.65 9.19
N THR A 133 20.05 -0.72 8.55
CA THR A 133 20.00 0.71 8.89
C THR A 133 19.15 1.45 7.84
N PRO A 134 17.84 1.66 8.05
CA PRO A 134 16.91 2.05 6.99
C PRO A 134 17.28 3.35 6.26
N ARG A 135 18.01 4.26 6.90
CA ARG A 135 18.49 5.51 6.29
C ARG A 135 19.45 5.29 5.11
N LEU A 136 20.15 4.16 5.06
CA LEU A 136 21.11 3.81 4.00
C LEU A 136 20.44 3.20 2.75
N LEU A 137 19.20 2.72 2.89
CA LEU A 137 18.44 2.14 1.78
C LEU A 137 17.99 3.22 0.77
N ALA A 138 17.88 2.81 -0.49
CA ALA A 138 17.21 3.61 -1.52
C ALA A 138 15.71 3.79 -1.17
N PRO A 139 15.04 4.86 -1.64
CA PRO A 139 13.63 5.13 -1.31
C PRO A 139 12.68 3.96 -1.61
N GLU A 140 12.85 3.28 -2.74
CA GLU A 140 12.10 2.08 -3.12
C GLU A 140 12.30 0.94 -2.12
N ASP A 141 13.51 0.72 -1.64
CA ASP A 141 13.81 -0.35 -0.69
C ASP A 141 13.36 -0.02 0.74
N LYS A 142 13.23 1.27 1.08
CA LYS A 142 12.59 1.68 2.34
C LYS A 142 11.12 1.27 2.38
N SER A 143 10.40 1.40 1.27
CA SER A 143 9.01 0.94 1.20
C SER A 143 8.92 -0.57 1.42
N LYS A 144 9.78 -1.36 0.75
CA LYS A 144 9.86 -2.82 0.91
C LYS A 144 10.26 -3.21 2.34
N TYR A 145 11.20 -2.49 2.94
CA TYR A 145 11.64 -2.70 4.32
C TYR A 145 10.49 -2.53 5.31
N TRP A 146 9.79 -1.38 5.27
CA TRP A 146 8.69 -1.13 6.20
C TRP A 146 7.49 -2.05 5.96
N GLN A 147 7.24 -2.44 4.70
CA GLN A 147 6.26 -3.45 4.38
C GLN A 147 6.62 -4.81 4.99
N ALA A 148 7.86 -5.29 4.78
CA ALA A 148 8.36 -6.55 5.36
C ALA A 148 8.35 -6.51 6.89
N GLN A 149 8.79 -5.40 7.49
CA GLN A 149 8.79 -5.18 8.95
C GLN A 149 7.36 -5.25 9.51
N SER A 150 6.41 -4.55 8.90
CA SER A 150 5.01 -4.57 9.36
C SER A 150 4.39 -5.97 9.24
N PHE A 151 4.67 -6.68 8.13
CA PHE A 151 4.16 -8.01 7.89
C PHE A 151 4.74 -9.02 8.89
N ALA A 152 6.06 -9.03 9.05
CA ALA A 152 6.74 -9.90 10.01
C ALA A 152 6.23 -9.67 11.44
N LEU A 153 6.11 -8.41 11.89
CA LEU A 153 5.57 -8.06 13.20
C LEU A 153 4.11 -8.52 13.38
N SER A 154 3.30 -8.48 12.32
CA SER A 154 1.91 -8.97 12.38
C SER A 154 1.84 -10.48 12.58
N LEU A 155 2.71 -11.24 11.91
CA LEU A 155 2.77 -12.70 12.01
C LEU A 155 3.27 -13.16 13.38
N THR A 156 4.15 -12.40 14.02
CA THR A 156 4.69 -12.72 15.35
C THR A 156 3.85 -12.14 16.51
N GLY A 157 2.60 -11.71 16.25
CA GLY A 157 1.69 -11.18 17.27
C GLY A 157 2.04 -9.79 17.82
N ASN A 158 2.98 -9.08 17.21
CA ASN A 158 3.40 -7.73 17.63
C ASN A 158 2.62 -6.64 16.86
N ALA A 159 1.30 -6.68 16.97
CA ALA A 159 0.39 -5.87 16.16
C ALA A 159 0.59 -4.35 16.32
N LEU A 160 0.87 -3.85 17.53
CA LEU A 160 1.09 -2.41 17.72
C LEU A 160 2.37 -1.92 17.01
N ASN A 161 3.45 -2.69 17.07
CA ASN A 161 4.66 -2.36 16.32
C ASN A 161 4.46 -2.55 14.81
N SER A 162 3.62 -3.50 14.38
CA SER A 162 3.21 -3.62 12.98
C SER A 162 2.53 -2.34 12.50
N VAL A 163 1.61 -1.78 13.29
CA VAL A 163 0.98 -0.48 12.99
C VAL A 163 2.00 0.65 12.92
N ARG A 164 2.94 0.74 13.86
CA ARG A 164 4.02 1.74 13.81
C ARG A 164 4.84 1.62 12.51
N ALA A 165 5.20 0.39 12.10
CA ALA A 165 5.90 0.16 10.84
C ALA A 165 5.06 0.56 9.61
N ARG A 166 3.74 0.39 9.64
CA ARG A 166 2.83 0.87 8.59
C ARG A 166 2.70 2.39 8.55
N ILE A 167 2.74 3.05 9.70
CA ILE A 167 2.79 4.51 9.78
C ILE A 167 4.08 5.01 9.10
N GLU A 168 5.22 4.39 9.39
CA GLU A 168 6.48 4.71 8.71
C GLU A 168 6.46 4.39 7.21
N LEU A 169 5.81 3.28 6.81
CA LEU A 169 5.64 2.90 5.41
C LEU A 169 4.97 4.02 4.58
N ASP A 170 4.02 4.75 5.14
CA ASP A 170 3.27 5.81 4.43
C ASP A 170 4.20 6.88 3.81
N ASN A 171 5.32 7.17 4.46
CA ASN A 171 6.33 8.13 3.96
C ASN A 171 7.04 7.67 2.67
N TRP A 172 6.96 6.39 2.34
CA TRP A 172 7.68 5.77 1.22
C TRP A 172 6.76 5.27 0.11
N LEU A 173 5.44 5.35 0.30
CA LEU A 173 4.44 4.96 -0.70
C LEU A 173 4.19 6.09 -1.70
N LYS A 174 4.38 5.78 -2.99
CA LYS A 174 4.27 6.75 -4.09
C LYS A 174 2.86 6.83 -4.65
N LEU A 175 2.17 5.70 -4.77
CA LEU A 175 0.86 5.63 -5.39
C LEU A 175 -0.26 5.92 -4.38
N PRO A 176 -1.27 6.73 -4.75
CA PRO A 176 -2.42 6.97 -3.88
C PRO A 176 -3.15 5.68 -3.46
N LYS A 177 -3.24 4.69 -4.35
CA LYS A 177 -3.87 3.40 -4.07
C LYS A 177 -3.16 2.65 -2.94
N ASP A 178 -1.84 2.53 -3.01
CA ASP A 178 -1.04 1.82 -2.00
C ASP A 178 -1.18 2.47 -0.62
N ARG A 179 -1.26 3.82 -0.57
CA ARG A 179 -1.53 4.55 0.69
C ARG A 179 -2.89 4.23 1.26
N GLN A 180 -3.93 4.18 0.42
CA GLN A 180 -5.27 3.79 0.89
C GLN A 180 -5.31 2.36 1.43
N ASP A 181 -4.64 1.42 0.76
CA ASP A 181 -4.52 0.05 1.23
C ASP A 181 -3.77 -0.04 2.57
N ASN A 182 -2.71 0.76 2.72
CA ASN A 182 -1.97 0.86 3.98
C ASN A 182 -2.83 1.44 5.12
N TYR A 183 -3.65 2.47 4.84
CA TYR A 183 -4.58 3.03 5.83
C TYR A 183 -5.64 2.03 6.27
N ALA A 184 -6.21 1.27 5.33
CA ALA A 184 -7.15 0.20 5.64
C ALA A 184 -6.51 -0.85 6.55
N ALA A 185 -5.29 -1.28 6.23
CA ALA A 185 -4.55 -2.25 7.04
C ALA A 185 -4.16 -1.73 8.44
N ILE A 186 -3.88 -0.43 8.59
CA ILE A 186 -3.67 0.20 9.91
C ILE A 186 -4.96 0.10 10.74
N ILE A 187 -6.10 0.50 10.18
CA ILE A 187 -7.39 0.46 10.88
C ILE A 187 -7.77 -0.97 11.26
N GLU A 188 -7.67 -1.92 10.33
CA GLU A 188 -7.98 -3.33 10.58
C GLU A 188 -7.12 -3.90 11.71
N ALA A 189 -5.79 -3.71 11.66
CA ALA A 189 -4.87 -4.18 12.69
C ALA A 189 -5.21 -3.60 14.07
N LEU A 190 -5.58 -2.32 14.14
CA LEU A 190 -5.98 -1.67 15.39
C LEU A 190 -7.33 -2.18 15.90
N GLN A 191 -8.28 -2.47 15.02
CA GLN A 191 -9.60 -2.99 15.41
C GLN A 191 -9.54 -4.42 15.93
N LEU A 192 -8.60 -5.24 15.44
CA LEU A 192 -8.38 -6.61 15.91
C LEU A 192 -7.75 -6.68 17.32
N LEU A 193 -7.16 -5.58 17.82
CA LEU A 193 -6.63 -5.55 19.17
C LEU A 193 -7.76 -5.61 20.22
N PRO A 194 -7.69 -6.52 21.21
CA PRO A 194 -8.72 -6.66 22.24
C PRO A 194 -8.79 -5.45 23.18
N GLY A 195 -7.66 -4.74 23.33
CA GLY A 195 -7.58 -3.44 23.98
C GLY A 195 -6.57 -2.57 23.23
N LEU A 196 -6.90 -1.28 23.07
CA LEU A 196 -5.98 -0.30 22.51
C LEU A 196 -5.32 0.45 23.66
N PRO A 197 -4.01 0.25 23.93
CA PRO A 197 -3.33 1.04 24.92
C PRO A 197 -3.34 2.50 24.48
N GLN A 198 -3.59 3.42 25.39
CA GLN A 198 -3.53 4.85 25.10
C GLN A 198 -2.10 5.19 24.63
N ALA A 199 -1.95 5.65 23.38
CA ALA A 199 -0.65 6.10 22.89
C ALA A 199 -0.12 7.22 23.80
N ALA A 200 1.19 7.19 24.06
CA ALA A 200 1.87 8.31 24.68
C ALA A 200 1.71 9.56 23.80
N GLN A 201 1.56 10.73 24.43
CA GLN A 201 1.36 12.01 23.72
C GLN A 201 2.47 12.33 22.70
N ALA A 202 3.65 11.72 22.83
CA ALA A 202 4.78 11.91 21.92
C ALA A 202 4.57 11.28 20.53
N ASP A 203 3.58 10.41 20.34
CA ASP A 203 3.28 9.76 19.06
C ASP A 203 1.90 10.16 18.54
N ALA A 204 1.82 11.40 18.04
CA ALA A 204 0.56 12.01 17.59
C ALA A 204 -0.09 11.25 16.41
N GLN A 205 0.70 10.66 15.50
CA GLN A 205 0.14 9.86 14.41
C GLN A 205 -0.46 8.56 14.92
N LEU A 206 0.24 7.82 15.78
CA LEU A 206 -0.33 6.59 16.34
C LEU A 206 -1.59 6.89 17.18
N ALA A 207 -1.57 7.94 17.99
CA ALA A 207 -2.72 8.37 18.78
C ALA A 207 -3.93 8.73 17.89
N GLY A 208 -3.68 9.43 16.78
CA GLY A 208 -4.69 9.76 15.78
C GLY A 208 -5.31 8.50 15.15
N TRP A 209 -4.48 7.54 14.73
CA TRP A 209 -4.96 6.27 14.18
C TRP A 209 -5.74 5.42 15.20
N GLN A 210 -5.27 5.33 16.45
CA GLN A 210 -5.94 4.57 17.51
C GLN A 210 -7.31 5.16 17.83
N SER A 211 -7.40 6.49 18.00
CA SER A 211 -8.67 7.17 18.26
C SER A 211 -9.65 7.01 17.10
N LEU A 212 -9.17 7.10 15.86
CA LEU A 212 -9.98 6.84 14.67
C LEU A 212 -10.48 5.40 14.64
N ALA A 213 -9.61 4.41 14.88
CA ALA A 213 -9.97 3.01 14.88
C ALA A 213 -11.03 2.68 15.95
N LEU A 214 -10.94 3.29 17.14
CA LEU A 214 -11.94 3.18 18.20
C LEU A 214 -13.30 3.73 17.78
N LEU A 215 -13.33 4.92 17.16
CA LEU A 215 -14.57 5.51 16.64
C LEU A 215 -15.23 4.63 15.57
N LEU A 216 -14.42 3.95 14.75
CA LEU A 216 -14.91 3.06 13.69
C LEU A 216 -15.27 1.65 14.17
N LYS A 217 -14.67 1.16 15.26
CA LYS A 217 -14.90 -0.21 15.78
C LYS A 217 -16.29 -0.38 16.38
N SER A 218 -16.79 0.66 17.03
CA SER A 218 -18.08 0.65 17.73
C SER A 218 -18.97 1.75 17.15
N PRO A 219 -19.75 1.47 16.09
CA PRO A 219 -20.70 2.45 15.60
C PRO A 219 -21.65 2.84 16.72
N ALA A 220 -21.81 4.15 16.91
CA ALA A 220 -22.68 4.70 17.93
C ALA A 220 -24.11 4.17 17.75
N ALA A 221 -24.81 3.95 18.87
CA ALA A 221 -26.23 3.58 18.84
C ALA A 221 -27.08 4.64 18.12
N ASP A 222 -26.65 5.90 18.19
CA ASP A 222 -27.17 7.01 17.39
C ASP A 222 -26.21 7.33 16.22
N PRO A 223 -26.64 7.12 14.96
CA PRO A 223 -25.85 7.48 13.78
C PRO A 223 -25.42 8.95 13.75
N ALA A 224 -26.26 9.87 14.22
CA ALA A 224 -25.94 11.31 14.23
C ALA A 224 -24.80 11.62 15.21
N ALA A 225 -24.83 11.02 16.40
CA ALA A 225 -23.74 11.11 17.37
C ALA A 225 -22.43 10.52 16.83
N GLY A 226 -22.50 9.39 16.10
CA GLY A 226 -21.32 8.81 15.45
C GLY A 226 -20.71 9.73 14.39
N GLN A 227 -21.55 10.37 13.57
CA GLN A 227 -21.11 11.33 12.57
C GLN A 227 -20.49 12.59 13.21
N ALA A 228 -21.09 13.11 14.28
CA ALA A 228 -20.56 14.24 15.04
C ALA A 228 -19.20 13.90 15.67
N ALA A 229 -19.03 12.73 16.26
CA ALA A 229 -17.76 12.28 16.83
C ALA A 229 -16.67 12.16 15.76
N LEU A 230 -17.03 11.65 14.58
CA LEU A 230 -16.11 11.60 13.44
C LEU A 230 -15.70 13.00 12.97
N GLN A 231 -16.66 13.92 12.85
CA GLN A 231 -16.37 15.31 12.46
C GLN A 231 -15.44 15.99 13.48
N GLN A 232 -15.71 15.83 14.78
CA GLN A 232 -14.85 16.35 15.84
C GLN A 232 -13.43 15.77 15.77
N TRP A 233 -13.30 14.48 15.44
CA TRP A 233 -12.00 13.86 15.20
C TRP A 233 -11.29 14.50 14.01
N GLN A 234 -11.98 14.74 12.88
CA GLN A 234 -11.40 15.40 11.71
C GLN A 234 -10.95 16.84 12.02
N ASP A 235 -11.76 17.59 12.77
CA ASP A 235 -11.46 18.98 13.15
C ASP A 235 -10.24 19.08 14.09
N SER A 236 -10.04 18.09 14.96
CA SER A 236 -8.87 17.99 15.83
C SER A 236 -7.62 17.42 15.16
N HIS A 237 -7.77 16.80 13.97
CA HIS A 237 -6.68 16.14 13.23
C HIS A 237 -6.61 16.58 11.76
N PRO A 238 -6.54 17.89 11.43
CA PRO A 238 -6.71 18.39 10.06
C PRO A 238 -5.65 17.88 9.06
N GLY A 239 -4.44 17.56 9.53
CA GLY A 239 -3.34 17.04 8.71
C GLY A 239 -3.15 15.52 8.78
N HIS A 240 -4.01 14.79 9.50
CA HIS A 240 -3.79 13.36 9.73
C HIS A 240 -4.16 12.52 8.50
N PRO A 241 -3.32 11.53 8.09
CA PRO A 241 -3.61 10.69 6.91
C PRO A 241 -4.93 9.92 6.98
N GLY A 242 -5.43 9.65 8.19
CA GLY A 242 -6.76 9.06 8.41
C GLY A 242 -7.93 9.83 7.76
N ASN A 243 -7.78 11.13 7.49
CA ASN A 243 -8.77 11.87 6.69
C ASN A 243 -8.92 11.31 5.27
N GLY A 244 -7.81 10.87 4.64
CA GLY A 244 -7.83 10.23 3.33
C GLY A 244 -8.60 8.90 3.36
N TYR A 245 -8.43 8.11 4.42
CA TYR A 245 -9.19 6.89 4.61
C TYR A 245 -10.70 7.16 4.74
N LEU A 246 -11.08 8.17 5.52
CA LEU A 246 -12.49 8.57 5.68
C LEU A 246 -13.12 9.08 4.38
N GLN A 247 -12.37 9.79 3.54
CA GLN A 247 -12.84 10.20 2.22
C GLN A 247 -13.11 8.99 1.32
N THR A 248 -12.22 7.99 1.34
CA THR A 248 -12.42 6.74 0.60
C THR A 248 -13.67 6.02 1.08
N LEU A 249 -13.89 5.88 2.39
CA LEU A 249 -15.12 5.28 2.95
C LEU A 249 -16.38 6.01 2.50
N LYS A 250 -16.37 7.35 2.48
CA LYS A 250 -17.50 8.17 1.99
C LYS A 250 -17.73 8.02 0.48
N SER A 251 -16.67 7.73 -0.27
CA SER A 251 -16.70 7.58 -1.73
C SER A 251 -17.00 6.15 -2.18
N GLN A 252 -17.01 5.17 -1.26
CA GLN A 252 -17.46 3.84 -1.59
C GLN A 252 -18.96 3.92 -1.95
N PRO A 253 -19.37 3.32 -3.07
CA PRO A 253 -20.78 3.27 -3.40
C PRO A 253 -21.51 2.62 -2.23
N ALA A 254 -22.61 3.23 -1.80
CA ALA A 254 -23.47 2.63 -0.79
C ALA A 254 -23.71 1.17 -1.17
N LEU A 255 -23.48 0.25 -0.22
CA LEU A 255 -23.76 -1.16 -0.45
C LEU A 255 -25.23 -1.26 -0.86
N GLY A 256 -25.47 -1.47 -2.17
CA GLY A 256 -26.82 -1.65 -2.67
C GLY A 256 -27.37 -3.00 -2.22
N ALA A 257 -28.54 -3.37 -2.71
CA ALA A 257 -29.11 -4.66 -2.33
C ALA A 257 -28.16 -5.81 -2.74
N ILE A 258 -28.05 -6.83 -1.89
CA ILE A 258 -27.37 -8.08 -2.21
C ILE A 258 -28.46 -9.10 -2.47
N ALA A 259 -28.47 -9.69 -3.66
CA ALA A 259 -29.38 -10.75 -4.03
C ALA A 259 -28.71 -12.12 -3.89
N LEU A 260 -29.35 -13.03 -3.15
CA LEU A 260 -28.94 -14.42 -3.01
C LEU A 260 -29.92 -15.31 -3.77
N LEU A 261 -29.42 -15.98 -4.80
CA LEU A 261 -30.16 -16.94 -5.62
C LEU A 261 -29.80 -18.35 -5.15
N LEU A 262 -30.62 -18.91 -4.27
CA LEU A 262 -30.35 -20.17 -3.58
C LEU A 262 -31.53 -21.14 -3.77
N PRO A 263 -31.29 -22.44 -3.97
CA PRO A 263 -32.36 -23.42 -4.11
C PRO A 263 -33.06 -23.62 -2.76
N GLY A 264 -34.37 -23.34 -2.71
CA GLY A 264 -35.21 -23.57 -1.54
C GLY A 264 -35.70 -25.02 -1.42
N SER A 265 -35.52 -25.82 -2.47
CA SER A 265 -35.93 -27.23 -2.53
C SER A 265 -35.05 -28.02 -3.52
N GLY A 266 -35.24 -29.35 -3.58
CA GLY A 266 -34.42 -30.24 -4.41
C GLY A 266 -33.11 -30.68 -3.73
N VAL A 267 -32.20 -31.29 -4.51
CA VAL A 267 -30.99 -31.94 -3.98
C VAL A 267 -30.00 -30.98 -3.31
N PHE A 268 -30.04 -29.69 -3.67
CA PHE A 268 -29.16 -28.66 -3.11
C PHE A 268 -29.81 -27.81 -2.01
N ALA A 269 -31.04 -28.12 -1.58
CA ALA A 269 -31.77 -27.33 -0.58
C ALA A 269 -31.00 -27.17 0.74
N GLN A 270 -30.35 -28.24 1.19
CA GLN A 270 -29.56 -28.22 2.43
C GLN A 270 -28.33 -27.31 2.31
N ALA A 271 -27.69 -27.27 1.14
CA ALA A 271 -26.57 -26.39 0.87
C ALA A 271 -27.02 -24.92 0.73
N GLY A 272 -28.16 -24.68 0.07
CA GLY A 272 -28.79 -23.37 -0.01
C GLY A 272 -29.11 -22.80 1.38
N GLU A 273 -29.70 -23.60 2.26
CA GLU A 273 -30.02 -23.16 3.62
C GLU A 273 -28.76 -22.90 4.47
N ALA A 274 -27.71 -23.72 4.32
CA ALA A 274 -26.43 -23.49 5.01
C ALA A 274 -25.76 -22.16 4.58
N ILE A 275 -25.75 -21.86 3.28
CA ILE A 275 -25.22 -20.60 2.75
C ILE A 275 -26.05 -19.42 3.27
N LYS A 276 -27.38 -19.52 3.22
CA LYS A 276 -28.30 -18.51 3.75
C LYS A 276 -28.06 -18.27 5.24
N ALA A 277 -27.93 -19.31 6.04
CA ALA A 277 -27.66 -19.22 7.47
C ALA A 277 -26.31 -18.54 7.75
N GLY A 278 -25.26 -18.88 7.01
CA GLY A 278 -23.95 -18.23 7.11
C GLY A 278 -24.00 -16.74 6.75
N PHE A 279 -24.71 -16.40 5.67
CA PHE A 279 -24.93 -15.01 5.27
C PHE A 279 -25.70 -14.22 6.33
N MET A 280 -26.77 -14.78 6.88
CA MET A 280 -27.56 -14.14 7.93
C MET A 280 -26.77 -13.97 9.23
N ALA A 281 -25.92 -14.93 9.59
CA ALA A 281 -25.02 -14.82 10.74
C ALA A 281 -24.02 -13.67 10.55
N ALA A 282 -23.37 -13.59 9.39
CA ALA A 282 -22.46 -12.49 9.05
C ALA A 282 -23.20 -11.14 9.03
N TYR A 283 -24.36 -11.09 8.37
CA TYR A 283 -25.22 -9.90 8.28
C TYR A 283 -25.67 -9.38 9.64
N HIS A 284 -26.00 -10.27 10.58
CA HIS A 284 -26.35 -9.89 11.94
C HIS A 284 -25.14 -9.44 12.77
N SER A 285 -23.96 -10.02 12.53
CA SER A 285 -22.71 -9.59 13.19
C SER A 285 -22.20 -8.24 12.70
N GLN A 286 -22.60 -7.81 11.50
CA GLN A 286 -22.19 -6.53 10.94
C GLN A 286 -22.87 -5.36 11.67
N THR A 287 -22.09 -4.33 12.00
CA THR A 287 -22.55 -3.10 12.64
C THR A 287 -22.47 -1.93 11.64
N GLY A 288 -23.42 -0.98 11.71
CA GLY A 288 -23.51 0.13 10.74
C GLY A 288 -24.51 -0.10 9.60
N SER A 289 -24.28 0.54 8.44
CA SER A 289 -25.17 0.46 7.28
C SER A 289 -25.18 -0.94 6.68
N LYS A 290 -26.32 -1.62 6.78
CA LYS A 290 -26.50 -2.97 6.25
C LYS A 290 -27.10 -2.93 4.84
N PRO A 291 -26.54 -3.65 3.85
CA PRO A 291 -27.17 -3.77 2.54
C PRO A 291 -28.52 -4.51 2.66
N ALA A 292 -29.52 -4.11 1.88
CA ALA A 292 -30.75 -4.89 1.83
C ALA A 292 -30.47 -6.28 1.26
N LEU A 293 -30.79 -7.35 2.00
CA LEU A 293 -30.70 -8.71 1.48
C LEU A 293 -32.00 -9.08 0.76
N GLN A 294 -31.89 -9.59 -0.46
CA GLN A 294 -32.99 -10.13 -1.25
C GLN A 294 -32.71 -11.62 -1.48
N PHE A 295 -33.68 -12.48 -1.19
CA PHE A 295 -33.54 -13.92 -1.37
C PHE A 295 -34.49 -14.39 -2.48
N TYR A 296 -33.95 -15.15 -3.43
CA TYR A 296 -34.68 -15.69 -4.57
C TYR A 296 -34.50 -17.22 -4.61
N ASP A 297 -35.61 -17.94 -4.73
CA ASP A 297 -35.63 -19.41 -4.81
C ASP A 297 -35.45 -19.87 -6.27
N THR A 298 -34.28 -20.43 -6.58
CA THR A 298 -33.94 -20.90 -7.94
C THR A 298 -34.69 -22.16 -8.37
N HIS A 299 -35.43 -22.81 -7.47
CA HIS A 299 -36.22 -23.99 -7.82
C HIS A 299 -37.56 -23.65 -8.48
N GLN A 300 -38.10 -22.45 -8.24
CA GLN A 300 -39.41 -22.03 -8.76
C GLN A 300 -39.32 -21.21 -10.05
N THR A 301 -38.18 -20.57 -10.29
CA THR A 301 -37.97 -19.65 -11.41
C THR A 301 -36.53 -19.79 -11.89
N GLY A 302 -36.32 -19.75 -13.21
CA GLY A 302 -35.00 -19.94 -13.79
C GLY A 302 -34.00 -18.88 -13.32
N ALA A 303 -32.75 -19.27 -13.06
CA ALA A 303 -31.74 -18.40 -12.46
C ALA A 303 -31.47 -17.11 -13.26
N LEU A 304 -31.56 -17.16 -14.60
CA LEU A 304 -31.37 -15.99 -15.46
C LEU A 304 -32.47 -14.93 -15.25
N GLU A 305 -33.71 -15.37 -15.06
CA GLU A 305 -34.85 -14.47 -14.82
C GLU A 305 -34.76 -13.86 -13.42
N LEU A 306 -34.41 -14.66 -12.41
CA LEU A 306 -34.14 -14.18 -11.05
C LEU A 306 -32.98 -13.19 -11.00
N TYR A 307 -31.94 -13.40 -11.82
CA TYR A 307 -30.83 -12.45 -11.94
C TYR A 307 -31.31 -11.10 -12.49
N GLN A 308 -32.11 -11.10 -13.56
CA GLN A 308 -32.66 -9.88 -14.14
C GLN A 308 -33.59 -9.15 -13.17
N GLN A 309 -34.43 -9.90 -12.45
CA GLN A 309 -35.30 -9.37 -11.40
C GLN A 309 -34.48 -8.74 -10.26
N ALA A 310 -33.42 -9.40 -9.81
CA ALA A 310 -32.53 -8.89 -8.77
C ALA A 310 -31.87 -7.57 -9.18
N VAL A 311 -31.32 -7.49 -10.40
CA VAL A 311 -30.71 -6.27 -10.93
C VAL A 311 -31.74 -5.14 -11.06
N ALA A 312 -32.94 -5.44 -11.57
CA ALA A 312 -34.03 -4.47 -11.66
C ALA A 312 -34.51 -3.98 -10.29
N ALA A 313 -34.48 -4.85 -9.27
CA ALA A 313 -34.77 -4.53 -7.87
C ALA A 313 -33.64 -3.79 -7.15
N GLY A 314 -32.61 -3.35 -7.89
CA GLY A 314 -31.52 -2.53 -7.36
C GLY A 314 -30.38 -3.31 -6.72
N ALA A 315 -30.29 -4.63 -6.94
CA ALA A 315 -29.16 -5.41 -6.47
C ALA A 315 -27.86 -4.93 -7.13
N LYS A 316 -26.83 -4.66 -6.31
CA LYS A 316 -25.48 -4.30 -6.76
C LYS A 316 -24.51 -5.46 -6.68
N LEU A 317 -24.90 -6.53 -6.00
CA LEU A 317 -24.19 -7.79 -5.91
C LEU A 317 -25.21 -8.93 -5.98
N VAL A 318 -24.94 -9.93 -6.82
CA VAL A 318 -25.77 -11.14 -6.95
C VAL A 318 -24.88 -12.35 -6.68
N ILE A 319 -25.33 -13.25 -5.81
CA ILE A 319 -24.61 -14.45 -5.38
C ILE A 319 -25.45 -15.68 -5.72
N GLY A 320 -24.92 -16.54 -6.58
CA GLY A 320 -25.61 -17.71 -7.14
C GLY A 320 -25.66 -17.69 -8.68
N PRO A 321 -26.42 -18.61 -9.31
CA PRO A 321 -27.18 -19.67 -8.66
C PRO A 321 -26.29 -20.79 -8.12
N LEU A 322 -26.80 -21.51 -7.13
CA LEU A 322 -26.31 -22.83 -6.75
C LEU A 322 -27.19 -23.86 -7.47
N GLU A 323 -26.62 -24.60 -8.42
CA GLU A 323 -27.28 -25.64 -9.22
C GLU A 323 -26.50 -26.95 -9.23
#